data_AF-A0A9P9BP02-F1
#
_entry.id   AF-A0A9P9BP02-F1
#
_cell.length_a   1.000
_cell.length_b   1.000
_cell.length_c   1.000
_cell.angle_alpha   90.00
_cell.angle_beta   90.00
_cell.angle_gamma   90.00
#
_symmetry.space_group_name_H-M   'P 1'
#
loop_
_entity.id
_entity.type
_entity.pdbx_description
1 polymer ?
#
loop_
_entity_poly.entity_id
_entity_poly.type
_entity_poly.pdbx_seq_one_letter_code
_entity_poly.pdbx_strand_id
1 'polypeptide(L)'
;MVDDLHHQWNDFKAMTGVKRVISFGGWVFSNEETYDVLRKAMGPANRKLFANNVVAFLNREGLDGVDWDWEYPGATDIPGTPPGSTSDGPNYLKFVTLMKTKLGGKTQSIAAPSSYWYLKNFPIAQMGLALDDIVFMTYDLHSMCD
;
A
#
# COMPACT_ATOMS: atom_id res chain seq x y z
N MET A 1 -11.86 8.49 -8.28
CA MET A 1 -13.32 8.24 -8.18
C MET A 1 -13.45 6.73 -8.09
N VAL A 2 -14.23 6.18 -7.15
CA VAL A 2 -14.49 4.73 -7.14
C VAL A 2 -15.43 4.45 -8.30
N ASP A 3 -15.06 3.53 -9.19
CA ASP A 3 -15.97 3.06 -10.22
C ASP A 3 -17.00 2.13 -9.57
N ASP A 4 -18.28 2.50 -9.62
CA ASP A 4 -19.37 1.86 -8.87
C ASP A 4 -20.52 1.46 -9.78
N LEU A 5 -20.18 0.81 -10.90
CA LEU A 5 -21.13 0.40 -11.95
C LEU A 5 -22.29 -0.48 -11.43
N HIS A 6 -22.11 -1.11 -10.28
CA HIS A 6 -23.03 -2.08 -9.68
C HIS A 6 -23.42 -1.77 -8.23
N HIS A 7 -23.22 -0.54 -7.74
CA HIS A 7 -23.48 -0.14 -6.35
C HIS A 7 -22.70 -0.91 -5.26
N GLN A 8 -21.68 -1.66 -5.67
CA GLN A 8 -20.80 -2.45 -4.81
C GLN A 8 -20.10 -1.58 -3.76
N TRP A 9 -19.81 -0.32 -4.07
CA TRP A 9 -19.17 0.57 -3.11
C TRP A 9 -20.09 0.92 -1.94
N ASN A 10 -21.37 1.18 -2.22
CA ASN A 10 -22.34 1.47 -1.16
C ASN A 10 -22.66 0.22 -0.35
N ASP A 11 -22.77 -0.93 -1.01
CA ASP A 11 -22.97 -2.23 -0.33
C ASP A 11 -21.80 -2.56 0.60
N PHE A 12 -20.56 -2.40 0.13
CA PHE A 12 -19.35 -2.57 0.94
C PHE A 12 -19.36 -1.65 2.16
N LYS A 13 -19.70 -0.36 1.97
CA LYS A 13 -19.77 0.60 3.08
C LYS A 13 -20.88 0.27 4.07
N ALA A 14 -21.97 -0.35 3.62
CA ALA A 14 -23.12 -0.73 4.45
C ALA A 14 -22.89 -2.03 5.26
N MET A 15 -21.83 -2.79 4.99
CA MET A 15 -21.53 -4.04 5.71
C MET A 15 -21.36 -3.78 7.21
N THR A 16 -21.97 -4.64 8.03
CA THR A 16 -21.87 -4.62 9.50
C THR A 16 -21.19 -5.87 10.03
N GLY A 17 -20.47 -5.75 11.15
CA GLY A 17 -19.79 -6.89 11.79
C GLY A 17 -18.43 -7.25 11.18
N VAL A 18 -17.95 -6.45 10.20
CA VAL A 18 -16.64 -6.60 9.55
C VAL A 18 -15.92 -5.25 9.50
N LYS A 19 -14.59 -5.27 9.36
CA LYS A 19 -13.80 -4.06 9.06
C LYS A 19 -13.75 -3.82 7.56
N ARG A 20 -13.97 -2.58 7.14
CA ARG A 20 -13.89 -2.13 5.74
C ARG A 20 -12.56 -1.44 5.51
N VAL A 21 -11.64 -2.15 4.87
CA VAL A 21 -10.28 -1.68 4.57
C VAL A 21 -10.17 -1.44 3.07
N ILE A 22 -9.61 -0.30 2.67
CA ILE A 22 -9.31 0.01 1.27
C ILE A 22 -7.83 -0.26 1.01
N SER A 23 -7.48 -0.88 -0.13
CA SER A 23 -6.09 -1.04 -0.54
C SER A 23 -5.69 -0.01 -1.58
N PHE A 24 -4.44 0.50 -1.49
CA PHE A 24 -3.81 1.33 -2.52
C PHE A 24 -2.62 0.59 -3.10
N GLY A 25 -2.65 0.36 -4.42
CA GLY A 25 -1.59 -0.30 -5.15
C GLY A 25 -2.11 -1.50 -5.95
N GLY A 26 -1.54 -2.67 -5.69
CA GLY A 26 -1.63 -3.86 -6.51
C GLY A 26 -0.60 -3.83 -7.64
N TRP A 27 -0.38 -4.99 -8.25
CA TRP A 27 0.62 -5.20 -9.31
C TRP A 27 0.56 -4.16 -10.44
N VAL A 28 -0.58 -4.02 -11.12
CA VAL A 28 -0.74 -3.12 -12.29
C VAL A 28 -0.44 -1.68 -11.90
N PHE A 29 -1.00 -1.22 -10.77
CA PHE A 29 -0.80 0.15 -10.33
C PHE A 29 0.66 0.43 -9.96
N SER A 30 1.36 -0.58 -9.43
CA SER A 30 2.73 -0.46 -8.96
C SER A 30 3.79 -0.61 -10.07
N ASN A 31 3.45 -1.22 -11.22
CA ASN A 31 4.44 -1.63 -12.22
C ASN A 31 4.22 -1.14 -13.64
N GLU A 32 3.01 -0.72 -14.02
CA GLU A 32 2.71 -0.28 -15.38
C GLU A 32 2.76 1.26 -15.48
N GLU A 33 1.82 1.90 -16.19
CA GLU A 33 1.85 3.35 -16.46
C GLU A 33 1.93 4.21 -15.18
N THR A 34 1.45 3.71 -14.05
CA THR A 34 1.42 4.40 -12.76
C THR A 34 2.57 4.02 -11.81
N TYR A 35 3.60 3.29 -12.28
CA TYR A 35 4.68 2.73 -11.46
C TYR A 35 5.36 3.70 -10.48
N ASP A 36 5.37 4.99 -10.80
CA ASP A 36 6.05 6.02 -10.01
C ASP A 36 5.14 6.78 -9.04
N VAL A 37 3.83 6.50 -9.05
CA VAL A 37 2.84 7.27 -8.28
C VAL A 37 3.04 7.06 -6.78
N LEU A 38 3.09 5.82 -6.28
CA LEU A 38 3.32 5.55 -4.85
C LEU A 38 4.70 6.03 -4.41
N ARG A 39 5.73 5.84 -5.25
CA ARG A 39 7.09 6.35 -5.01
C ARG A 39 7.08 7.85 -4.75
N LYS A 40 6.50 8.63 -5.66
CA LYS A 40 6.38 10.08 -5.54
C LYS A 40 5.50 10.48 -4.35
N ALA A 41 4.40 9.78 -4.12
CA ALA A 41 3.43 10.10 -3.07
C ALA A 41 4.01 9.88 -1.66
N MET A 42 4.78 8.81 -1.45
CA MET A 42 5.41 8.48 -0.17
C MET A 42 6.75 9.21 0.03
N GLY A 43 7.32 9.78 -1.04
CA GLY A 43 8.53 10.59 -1.01
C GLY A 43 8.40 11.88 -0.19
N PRO A 44 9.53 12.49 0.24
CA PRO A 44 9.55 13.59 1.20
C PRO A 44 8.74 14.83 0.76
N ALA A 45 8.65 15.10 -0.54
CA ALA A 45 7.91 16.23 -1.10
C ALA A 45 6.39 16.10 -0.89
N ASN A 46 5.83 14.88 -0.98
CA ASN A 46 4.38 14.68 -1.04
C ASN A 46 3.81 13.92 0.17
N ARG A 47 4.65 13.21 0.93
CA ARG A 47 4.23 12.28 2.00
C ARG A 47 3.20 12.85 2.97
N LYS A 48 3.36 14.11 3.38
CA LYS A 48 2.42 14.78 4.29
C LYS A 48 1.07 15.04 3.64
N LEU A 49 1.07 15.55 2.41
CA LEU A 49 -0.15 15.82 1.64
C LEU A 49 -0.89 14.51 1.36
N PHE A 50 -0.17 13.48 0.90
CA PHE A 50 -0.76 12.18 0.62
C PHE A 50 -1.40 11.55 1.86
N ALA A 51 -0.68 11.53 3.00
CA ALA A 51 -1.22 11.01 4.26
C ALA A 51 -2.49 11.76 4.71
N ASN A 52 -2.52 13.08 4.58
CA ASN A 52 -3.70 13.88 4.93
C ASN A 52 -4.90 13.55 4.01
N ASN A 53 -4.65 13.40 2.70
CA ASN A 53 -5.69 13.07 1.73
C ASN A 53 -6.28 11.68 1.98
N VAL A 54 -5.45 10.69 2.32
CA VAL A 54 -5.89 9.34 2.67
C VAL A 54 -6.75 9.37 3.91
N VAL A 55 -6.32 10.04 4.99
CA VAL A 55 -7.12 10.14 6.22
C VAL A 55 -8.45 10.84 5.98
N ALA A 56 -8.45 11.92 5.17
CA ALA A 56 -9.69 12.59 4.78
C ALA A 56 -10.62 11.65 3.99
N PHE A 57 -10.08 10.84 3.08
CA PHE A 57 -10.83 9.82 2.34
C PHE A 57 -11.43 8.77 3.28
N LEU A 58 -10.63 8.17 4.17
CA LEU A 58 -11.08 7.16 5.12
C LEU A 58 -12.21 7.69 6.01
N ASN A 59 -12.09 8.93 6.49
CA ASN A 59 -13.11 9.56 7.33
C ASN A 59 -14.39 9.85 6.54
N ARG A 60 -14.26 10.40 5.32
CA ARG A 60 -15.42 10.72 4.48
C ARG A 60 -16.21 9.47 4.10
N GLU A 61 -15.51 8.38 3.78
CA GLU A 61 -16.13 7.13 3.33
C GLU A 61 -16.50 6.19 4.49
N GLY A 62 -16.19 6.56 5.74
CA GLY A 62 -16.53 5.74 6.91
C GLY A 62 -15.75 4.41 6.99
N LEU A 63 -14.53 4.37 6.44
CA LEU A 63 -13.68 3.18 6.37
C LEU A 63 -12.91 2.94 7.67
N ASP A 64 -12.57 1.68 7.92
CA ASP A 64 -11.98 1.22 9.18
C ASP A 64 -10.44 1.08 9.10
N GLY A 65 -9.88 1.09 7.89
CA GLY A 65 -8.43 1.02 7.71
C GLY A 65 -7.97 1.18 6.26
N VAL A 66 -6.66 1.10 6.09
CA VAL A 66 -5.98 1.16 4.79
C VAL A 66 -4.95 0.06 4.66
N ASP A 67 -4.87 -0.57 3.50
CA ASP A 67 -3.81 -1.49 3.13
C ASP A 67 -2.94 -0.86 2.04
N TRP A 68 -1.64 -1.10 2.12
CA TRP A 68 -0.66 -0.56 1.17
C TRP A 68 -0.03 -1.70 0.38
N ASP A 69 -0.52 -1.89 -0.82
CA ASP A 69 -0.12 -2.97 -1.72
C ASP A 69 0.88 -2.46 -2.77
N TRP A 70 2.03 -1.97 -2.32
CA TRP A 70 3.08 -1.48 -3.22
C TRP A 70 4.01 -2.62 -3.64
N GLU A 71 3.91 -3.04 -4.90
CA GLU A 71 4.65 -4.16 -5.46
C GLU A 71 5.69 -3.73 -6.50
N TYR A 72 7.00 -3.69 -6.26
CA TYR A 72 7.66 -3.71 -4.96
C TYR A 72 8.62 -2.51 -4.85
N PRO A 73 8.65 -1.78 -3.71
CA PRO A 73 9.58 -0.69 -3.49
C PRO A 73 11.03 -1.15 -3.67
N GLY A 74 11.80 -0.43 -4.47
CA GLY A 74 13.23 -0.72 -4.69
C GLY A 74 13.52 -1.95 -5.56
N ALA A 75 12.53 -2.62 -6.14
CA ALA A 75 12.78 -3.68 -7.13
C ALA A 75 13.39 -3.10 -8.42
N THR A 76 14.39 -3.76 -8.97
CA THR A 76 15.16 -3.25 -10.13
C THR A 76 15.02 -4.09 -11.38
N ASP A 77 14.29 -5.18 -11.30
CA ASP A 77 14.25 -6.29 -12.25
C ASP A 77 12.84 -6.64 -12.74
N ILE A 78 11.86 -5.78 -12.47
CA ILE A 78 10.49 -5.95 -12.99
C ILE A 78 10.49 -5.58 -14.49
N PRO A 79 10.16 -6.52 -15.40
CA PRO A 79 10.18 -6.26 -16.84
C PRO A 79 9.19 -5.16 -17.23
N GLY A 80 9.64 -4.19 -18.03
CA GLY A 80 8.80 -3.06 -18.47
C GLY A 80 8.67 -1.93 -17.45
N THR A 81 9.13 -2.11 -16.21
CA THR A 81 9.11 -1.08 -15.17
C THR A 81 10.50 -0.47 -14.99
N PRO A 82 10.64 0.86 -14.95
CA PRO A 82 11.92 1.49 -14.61
C PRO A 82 12.42 1.03 -13.23
N PRO A 83 13.75 0.84 -13.05
CA PRO A 83 14.30 0.36 -11.79
C PRO A 83 13.90 1.24 -10.59
N GLY A 84 13.53 0.58 -9.50
CA GLY A 84 13.24 1.22 -8.23
C GLY A 84 14.46 1.88 -7.59
N SER A 85 14.19 2.69 -6.57
CA SER A 85 15.23 3.44 -5.86
C SER A 85 15.55 2.80 -4.51
N THR A 86 16.81 2.86 -4.09
CA THR A 86 17.21 2.50 -2.72
C THR A 86 16.53 3.38 -1.65
N SER A 87 15.96 4.52 -2.04
CA SER A 87 15.18 5.39 -1.16
C SER A 87 13.73 4.95 -0.97
N ASP A 88 13.22 4.02 -1.77
CA ASP A 88 11.80 3.59 -1.74
C ASP A 88 11.43 3.01 -0.37
N GLY A 89 12.20 2.02 0.12
CA GLY A 89 12.00 1.42 1.45
C GLY A 89 12.05 2.43 2.60
N PRO A 90 13.11 3.24 2.74
CA PRO A 90 13.19 4.28 3.77
C PRO A 90 12.07 5.33 3.69
N ASN A 91 11.63 5.72 2.50
CA ASN A 91 10.51 6.65 2.33
C ASN A 91 9.18 6.01 2.69
N TYR A 92 9.01 4.73 2.37
CA TYR A 92 7.83 3.97 2.73
C TYR A 92 7.70 3.78 4.24
N LEU A 93 8.78 3.40 4.93
CA LEU A 93 8.82 3.35 6.40
C LEU A 93 8.38 4.69 6.99
N LYS A 94 9.01 5.77 6.53
CA LYS A 94 8.68 7.14 6.89
C LYS A 94 7.19 7.47 6.67
N PHE A 95 6.58 6.94 5.62
CA PHE A 95 5.16 7.13 5.34
C PHE A 95 4.26 6.35 6.30
N VAL A 96 4.48 5.04 6.51
CA VAL A 96 3.64 4.24 7.43
C VAL A 96 3.79 4.72 8.88
N THR A 97 4.96 5.19 9.29
CA THR A 97 5.15 5.84 10.60
C THR A 97 4.33 7.14 10.70
N LEU A 98 4.28 7.95 9.65
CA LEU A 98 3.45 9.16 9.63
C LEU A 98 1.96 8.81 9.66
N MET A 99 1.54 7.79 8.93
CA MET A 99 0.15 7.33 8.92
C MET A 99 -0.30 6.87 10.31
N LYS A 100 0.55 6.16 11.07
CA LYS A 100 0.22 5.69 12.42
C LYS A 100 -0.20 6.84 13.35
N THR A 101 0.40 8.02 13.19
CA THR A 101 0.06 9.19 14.02
C THR A 101 -1.24 9.89 13.59
N LYS A 102 -1.80 9.54 12.43
CA LYS A 102 -2.96 10.23 11.84
C LYS A 102 -4.23 9.37 11.74
N LEU A 103 -4.12 8.04 11.84
CA LEU A 103 -5.23 7.11 11.60
C LEU A 103 -6.36 7.17 12.65
N GLY A 104 -6.12 7.76 13.83
CA GLY A 104 -7.19 8.03 14.80
C GLY A 104 -7.99 6.79 15.22
N GLY A 105 -7.33 5.64 15.35
CA GLY A 105 -7.96 4.36 15.72
C GLY A 105 -8.30 3.43 14.55
N LYS A 106 -8.13 3.89 13.30
CA LYS A 106 -8.20 3.04 12.10
C LYS A 106 -6.94 2.18 11.97
N THR A 107 -7.05 1.04 11.30
CA THR A 107 -5.90 0.14 11.09
C THR A 107 -5.12 0.51 9.83
N GLN A 108 -3.84 0.12 9.80
CA GLN A 108 -3.08 0.04 8.56
C GLN A 108 -2.30 -1.25 8.42
N SER A 109 -2.21 -1.73 7.19
CA SER A 109 -1.42 -2.90 6.81
C SER A 109 -0.58 -2.64 5.56
N ILE A 110 0.33 -3.55 5.27
CA ILE A 110 1.02 -3.61 3.97
C ILE A 110 0.86 -5.02 3.40
N ALA A 111 0.90 -5.12 2.08
CA ALA A 111 1.20 -6.36 1.40
C ALA A 111 2.72 -6.54 1.31
N ALA A 112 3.23 -7.64 1.84
CA ALA A 112 4.66 -7.96 1.86
C ALA A 112 4.94 -9.19 0.98
N PRO A 113 5.96 -9.15 0.10
CA PRO A 113 6.29 -10.28 -0.76
C PRO A 113 6.87 -11.45 0.03
N SER A 114 6.55 -12.67 -0.41
CA SER A 114 7.16 -13.90 0.10
C SER A 114 8.60 -14.12 -0.36
N SER A 115 8.98 -13.56 -1.52
CA SER A 115 10.35 -13.61 -2.03
C SER A 115 11.28 -12.71 -1.21
N TYR A 116 12.35 -13.29 -0.67
CA TYR A 116 13.42 -12.55 0.00
C TYR A 116 14.00 -11.44 -0.89
N TRP A 117 14.09 -11.71 -2.20
CA TRP A 117 14.68 -10.79 -3.16
C TRP A 117 13.96 -9.43 -3.19
N TYR A 118 12.64 -9.42 -3.04
CA TYR A 118 11.85 -8.19 -2.94
C TYR A 118 11.72 -7.71 -1.48
N LEU A 119 11.53 -8.63 -0.53
CA LEU A 119 11.33 -8.31 0.88
C LEU A 119 12.50 -7.55 1.50
N LYS A 120 13.75 -7.81 1.05
CA LYS A 120 14.96 -7.14 1.57
C LYS A 120 14.92 -5.60 1.45
N ASN A 121 14.11 -5.07 0.53
CA ASN A 121 13.95 -3.63 0.34
C ASN A 121 12.95 -3.00 1.32
N PHE A 122 12.22 -3.80 2.09
CA PHE A 122 11.29 -3.36 3.12
C PHE A 122 12.03 -3.34 4.47
N PRO A 123 12.11 -2.19 5.17
CA PRO A 123 12.54 -2.14 6.57
C PRO A 123 11.52 -2.81 7.53
N ILE A 124 11.24 -4.10 7.33
CA ILE A 124 10.03 -4.78 7.83
C ILE A 124 9.93 -4.78 9.35
N ALA A 125 11.06 -4.93 10.06
CA ALA A 125 11.10 -4.89 11.52
C ALA A 125 10.66 -3.52 12.07
N GLN A 126 11.03 -2.43 11.40
CA GLN A 126 10.66 -1.08 11.80
C GLN A 126 9.24 -0.74 11.35
N MET A 127 8.82 -1.24 10.18
CA MET A 127 7.45 -1.09 9.69
C MET A 127 6.46 -1.78 10.64
N GLY A 128 6.78 -2.95 11.18
CA GLY A 128 5.95 -3.67 12.15
C GLY A 128 5.64 -2.90 13.43
N LEU A 129 6.43 -1.87 13.78
CA LEU A 129 6.14 -0.98 14.92
C LEU A 129 5.04 0.05 14.59
N ALA A 130 4.79 0.32 13.31
CA ALA A 130 3.82 1.29 12.84
C ALA A 130 2.55 0.63 12.26
N LEU A 131 2.62 -0.63 11.85
CA LEU A 131 1.53 -1.38 11.23
C LEU A 131 0.71 -2.15 12.27
N ASP A 132 -0.55 -2.39 11.95
CA ASP A 132 -1.42 -3.27 12.73
C ASP A 132 -1.34 -4.71 12.22
N ASP A 133 -1.19 -4.89 10.91
CA ASP A 133 -1.05 -6.19 10.25
C ASP A 133 -0.02 -6.13 9.11
N ILE A 134 0.57 -7.28 8.78
CA ILE A 134 1.37 -7.48 7.56
C ILE A 134 0.75 -8.65 6.80
N VAL A 135 0.21 -8.38 5.62
CA VAL A 135 -0.39 -9.39 4.75
C VAL A 135 0.72 -9.99 3.90
N PHE A 136 1.16 -11.20 4.24
CA PHE A 136 2.24 -11.87 3.54
C PHE A 136 1.73 -12.59 2.30
N MET A 137 2.18 -12.18 1.11
CA MET A 137 1.72 -12.68 -0.18
C MET A 137 2.42 -13.99 -0.53
N THR A 138 1.86 -15.12 -0.08
CA THR A 138 2.36 -16.49 -0.30
C THR A 138 1.67 -17.19 -1.46
N TYR A 139 1.34 -16.43 -2.51
CA TYR A 139 0.78 -16.90 -3.76
C TYR A 139 1.66 -16.41 -4.92
N ASP A 140 1.38 -16.85 -6.15
CA ASP A 140 2.19 -16.57 -7.35
C ASP A 140 3.68 -16.93 -7.23
N LEU A 141 3.99 -17.94 -6.40
CA LEU A 141 5.34 -18.47 -6.20
C LEU A 141 5.92 -19.16 -7.44
N HIS A 142 5.07 -19.48 -8.41
CA HIS A 142 5.43 -20.04 -9.70
C HIS A 142 4.61 -19.32 -10.76
N SER A 143 5.31 -18.85 -11.80
CA SER A 143 4.68 -18.28 -12.99
C SER A 143 5.05 -19.16 -14.18
N MET A 144 4.30 -19.10 -15.28
CA MET A 144 4.53 -19.92 -16.47
C MET A 144 5.87 -19.65 -17.18
N CYS A 145 6.76 -18.84 -16.60
CA CYS A 145 8.04 -18.42 -17.16
C CYS A 145 9.25 -19.14 -16.52
N ASP A 146 9.04 -20.32 -15.93
CA ASP A 146 10.10 -21.28 -15.60
C ASP A 146 10.28 -22.32 -16.71
#